data_AF-A0A843FF40-F1
#
_entry.id   AF-A0A843FF40-F1
#
_cell.length_a   1.000
_cell.length_b   1.000
_cell.length_c   1.000
_cell.angle_alpha   90.00
_cell.angle_beta   90.00
_cell.angle_gamma   90.00
#
_symmetry.space_group_name_H-M   'P 1'
#
loop_
_entity.id
_entity.type
_entity.pdbx_description
1 polymer ?
#
loop_
_entity_poly.entity_id
_entity_poly.type
_entity_poly.pdbx_seq_one_letter_code
_entity_poly.pdbx_strand_id
1 'polypeptide(L)' 'MDLFEFTRQGILKNGAPLASRVRPTTIDEVVGQDPLLGKDKLLYRSIKADRISSLIFYGPPGTGKT' A
#
# COMPACT_ATOMS: atom_id res chain seq x y z
N MET A 1 13.35 -5.80 22.57
CA MET A 1 12.46 -6.81 21.98
C MET A 1 12.72 -8.11 22.71
N ASP A 2 11.68 -8.63 23.33
CA ASP A 2 11.71 -9.90 24.09
C ASP A 2 11.45 -11.09 23.14
N LEU A 3 11.87 -12.28 23.53
CA LEU A 3 11.63 -13.55 22.83
C LEU A 3 10.14 -13.79 22.52
N PHE A 4 9.26 -13.36 23.42
CA PHE A 4 7.81 -13.44 23.23
C PHE A 4 7.31 -12.51 22.12
N GLU A 5 7.90 -11.32 21.95
CA GLU A 5 7.54 -10.41 20.85
C GLU A 5 7.99 -10.98 19.50
N PHE A 6 9.17 -11.59 19.44
CA PHE A 6 9.72 -12.16 18.21
C PHE A 6 8.84 -13.30 17.69
N THR A 7 8.42 -14.19 18.60
CA THR A 7 7.52 -15.31 18.28
C THR A 7 6.15 -14.80 17.84
N ARG A 8 5.60 -13.79 18.53
CA ARG A 8 4.33 -13.16 18.19
C ARG A 8 4.38 -12.49 16.82
N GLN A 9 5.46 -11.79 16.46
CA GLN A 9 5.62 -11.19 15.14
C GLN A 9 5.67 -12.25 14.03
N GLY A 10 6.39 -13.36 14.25
CA GLY A 10 6.44 -14.47 13.30
C GLY A 10 5.07 -15.12 13.06
N ILE A 11 4.31 -15.36 14.15
CA ILE A 11 2.96 -15.92 14.07
C ILE A 11 2.00 -14.96 13.38
N LEU A 12 2.03 -13.66 13.72
CA LEU A 12 1.19 -12.65 13.08
C LEU A 12 1.51 -12.50 11.60
N LYS A 13 2.79 -12.53 11.22
CA LYS A 13 3.21 -12.39 9.82
C LYS A 13 2.79 -13.59 8.97
N ASN A 14 2.85 -14.81 9.51
CA ASN A 14 2.48 -16.03 8.79
C ASN A 14 0.97 -16.33 8.85
N GLY A 15 0.31 -15.96 9.94
CA GLY A 15 -1.13 -16.13 10.16
C GLY A 15 -1.99 -15.01 9.58
N ALA A 16 -1.41 -13.89 9.12
CA ALA A 16 -2.15 -12.80 8.50
C ALA A 16 -2.83 -13.23 7.19
N PRO A 17 -4.04 -12.72 6.89
CA PRO A 17 -4.72 -12.95 5.62
C PRO A 17 -3.81 -12.60 4.44
N LEU A 18 -3.92 -13.36 3.34
CA LEU A 18 -3.09 -13.15 2.14
C LEU A 18 -3.12 -11.70 1.67
N ALA A 19 -4.31 -11.08 1.65
CA ALA A 19 -4.49 -9.68 1.26
C ALA A 19 -3.64 -8.70 2.08
N SER A 20 -3.46 -8.96 3.39
CA SER A 20 -2.60 -8.14 4.23
C SER A 20 -1.11 -8.42 3.98
N ARG A 21 -0.75 -9.63 3.59
CA ARG A 21 0.64 -10.03 3.31
C ARG A 21 1.14 -9.54 1.96
N VAL A 22 0.25 -9.41 0.97
CA VAL A 22 0.58 -8.94 -0.40
C VAL A 22 0.24 -7.46 -0.60
N ARG A 23 -0.16 -6.74 0.46
CA ARG A 23 -0.48 -5.32 0.36
C ARG A 23 0.78 -4.54 -0.06
N PRO A 24 0.69 -3.72 -1.13
CA PRO A 24 1.80 -2.88 -1.56
C PRO A 24 2.34 -2.01 -0.42
N THR A 25 3.65 -1.97 -0.28
CA THR A 25 4.37 -1.13 0.70
C THR A 25 4.92 0.14 0.07
N THR A 26 5.07 0.12 -1.25
CA THR A 26 5.51 1.27 -2.05
C THR A 26 4.51 1.55 -3.17
N ILE A 27 4.48 2.79 -3.64
CA ILE A 27 3.59 3.20 -4.74
C ILE A 27 3.90 2.44 -6.05
N ASP A 28 5.15 2.03 -6.22
CA ASP A 28 5.65 1.32 -7.39
C ASP A 28 5.20 -0.16 -7.42
N GLU A 29 4.68 -0.70 -6.31
CA GLU A 29 4.11 -2.06 -6.19
C GLU A 29 2.61 -2.12 -6.52
N VAL A 30 1.94 -0.96 -6.70
CA VAL A 30 0.52 -0.92 -7.02
C VAL A 30 0.30 -1.33 -8.47
N VAL A 31 -0.54 -2.33 -8.69
CA VAL A 31 -0.83 -2.89 -10.03
C VAL A 31 -2.20 -2.42 -10.53
N GLY A 32 -2.30 -2.10 -11.82
CA GLY A 32 -3.58 -1.83 -12.50
C GLY A 32 -4.10 -0.39 -12.36
N GLN A 33 -3.28 0.54 -11.84
CA GLN A 33 -3.63 1.96 -11.67
C GLN A 33 -2.72 2.90 -12.48
N ASP A 34 -2.11 2.44 -13.57
CA ASP A 34 -1.16 3.22 -14.38
C ASP A 34 -1.67 4.58 -14.86
N PRO A 35 -2.96 4.76 -15.26
CA PRO A 35 -3.46 6.07 -15.65
C PRO A 35 -3.40 7.12 -14.53
N LEU A 36 -3.44 6.69 -13.27
CA LEU A 36 -3.42 7.56 -12.08
C LEU A 36 -2.02 7.61 -11.42
N LEU A 37 -1.33 6.47 -11.35
CA LEU A 37 -0.10 6.27 -10.59
C LEU A 37 1.15 6.05 -11.46
N GLY A 38 1.04 6.16 -12.78
CA GLY A 38 2.21 6.15 -13.66
C GLY A 38 3.23 7.23 -13.27
N LYS A 39 4.52 6.99 -13.55
CA LYS A 39 5.63 7.86 -13.12
C LYS A 39 5.53 9.30 -13.64
N ASP A 40 4.86 9.47 -14.78
CA ASP A 40 4.57 10.74 -15.44
C ASP A 40 3.33 11.45 -14.89
N LYS A 41 2.52 10.77 -14.07
CA LYS A 41 1.24 11.27 -13.57
C LYS A 41 1.40 12.23 -12.40
N LEU A 42 0.44 13.14 -12.30
CA LEU A 42 0.41 14.17 -11.27
C LEU A 42 0.46 13.55 -9.86
N LEU A 43 -0.38 12.54 -9.59
CA LEU A 43 -0.46 11.94 -8.26
C LEU A 43 0.86 11.27 -7.84
N TYR A 44 1.51 10.54 -8.75
CA TYR A 44 2.82 9.94 -8.49
C TYR A 44 3.86 11.01 -8.11
N ARG A 45 3.93 12.09 -8.90
CA ARG A 45 4.86 13.20 -8.66
C ARG A 45 4.57 13.92 -7.35
N SER A 46 3.30 14.16 -7.02
CA SER A 46 2.89 14.78 -5.76
C SER A 46 3.24 13.92 -4.55
N ILE A 47 3.08 12.60 -4.64
CA ILE A 47 3.49 11.65 -3.59
C ILE A 47 5.01 11.67 -3.43
N LYS A 48 5.79 11.55 -4.52
CA LYS A 48 7.27 11.56 -4.45
C LYS A 48 7.84 12.89 -3.97
N ALA A 49 7.14 13.99 -4.21
CA ALA A 49 7.53 15.32 -3.75
C ALA A 49 7.02 15.69 -2.35
N ASP A 50 6.30 14.78 -1.68
CA ASP A 50 5.64 15.00 -0.38
C ASP A 50 4.72 16.24 -0.36
N ARG A 51 3.97 16.44 -1.45
CA ARG A 51 3.07 17.58 -1.67
C ARG A 51 1.66 17.10 -1.99
N ILE A 52 1.06 16.38 -1.06
CA ILE A 52 -0.28 15.79 -1.21
C ILE A 52 -1.34 16.75 -0.65
N SER A 53 -2.38 17.04 -1.44
CA SER A 53 -3.60 17.71 -0.97
C SER A 53 -4.66 16.69 -0.56
N SER A 54 -5.76 17.13 0.04
CA SER A 54 -6.91 16.25 0.31
C SER A 54 -7.43 15.61 -0.99
N LEU A 55 -7.62 14.29 -0.98
CA LEU A 55 -8.05 13.49 -2.13
C LEU A 55 -9.18 12.55 -1.71
N ILE A 56 -10.10 12.26 -2.64
CA ILE A 56 -11.13 11.23 -2.48
C ILE A 56 -10.85 10.14 -3.50
N PHE A 57 -10.62 8.91 -3.03
CA PHE A 57 -10.50 7.73 -3.89
C PHE A 57 -11.86 7.01 -3.98
N TYR A 58 -12.40 6.89 -5.19
CA TYR A 58 -13.67 6.22 -5.46
C TYR A 58 -13.50 5.07 -6.45
N GLY A 59 -14.20 3.96 -6.23
CA GLY A 59 -14.22 2.81 -7.13
C GLY A 59 -14.68 1.51 -6.46
N PRO A 60 -14.86 0.42 -7.22
CA PRO A 60 -15.29 -0.89 -6.72
C PRO A 60 -14.42 -1.46 -5.58
N PRO A 61 -14.91 -2.40 -4.75
CA PRO A 61 -14.09 -3.02 -3.71
C PRO A 61 -12.86 -3.74 -4.31
N GLY A 62 -11.73 -3.70 -3.59
CA GLY A 62 -10.50 -4.41 -4.00
C GLY A 62 -9.62 -3.69 -5.03
N THR A 63 -9.91 -2.44 -5.42
CA THR A 63 -9.15 -1.71 -6.45
C THR A 63 -7.89 -0.98 -5.97
N GLY A 64 -7.40 -1.25 -4.76
CA GLY A 64 -6.17 -0.62 -4.23
C GLY A 64 -6.34 0.82 -3.72
N LYS A 65 -7.53 1.19 -3.23
CA LYS A 65 -7.76 2.48 -2.54
C LYS A 65 -7.18 2.53 -1.12
N THR A 66 -6.88 1.37 -0.56
CA THR A 66 -6.42 1.15 0.82
C THR A 66 -5.13 0.37 0.74
#